data_AF-A0A6H0IUH6-F1
#
_entry.id   AF-A0A6H0IUH6-F1
#
_cell.length_a   1.000
_cell.length_b   1.000
_cell.length_c   1.000
_cell.angle_alpha   90.00
_cell.angle_beta   90.00
_cell.angle_gamma   90.00
#
_symmetry.space_group_name_H-M   'P 1'
#
loop_
_entity.id
_entity.type
_entity.pdbx_description
1 polymer ?
#
loop_
_entity_poly.entity_id
_entity_poly.type
_entity_poly.pdbx_seq_one_letter_code
_entity_poly.pdbx_strand_id
1 'polypeptide(L)' 'MERKTIRKGAKAGHSFWGCSAYPTCRGIRPI' A
#
# COMPACT_ATOMS: atom_id res chain seq x y z
N MET A 1 2.24 4.63 -9.85
CA MET A 1 2.36 4.28 -8.42
C MET A 1 1.30 5.07 -7.68
N GLU A 2 0.54 4.42 -6.81
CA GLU A 2 -0.59 5.00 -6.08
C GLU A 2 -0.37 4.90 -4.58
N ARG A 3 -0.77 5.93 -3.84
CA ARG A 3 -0.73 5.94 -2.38
C ARG A 3 -1.93 5.16 -1.87
N LYS A 4 -1.68 4.04 -1.18
CA LYS A 4 -2.73 3.23 -0.57
C LYS A 4 -2.54 3.24 0.94
N THR A 5 -3.64 3.28 1.66
CA THR A 5 -3.65 3.30 3.13
C THR A 5 -4.07 1.93 3.64
N ILE A 6 -3.33 1.42 4.61
CA ILE A 6 -3.65 0.15 5.26
C ILE A 6 -4.91 0.35 6.08
N ARG A 7 -5.94 -0.45 5.80
CA ARG A 7 -7.24 -0.35 6.48
C ARG A 7 -7.41 -1.31 7.66
N LYS A 8 -6.53 -2.31 7.80
CA LYS A 8 -6.65 -3.39 8.81
C LYS A 8 -5.28 -3.83 9.34
N GLY A 9 -5.24 -4.26 10.60
CA GLY A 9 -4.04 -4.77 11.28
C GLY A 9 -3.30 -3.70 12.10
N ALA A 10 -2.18 -4.08 12.75
CA ALA A 10 -1.42 -3.20 13.64
C ALA A 10 -0.83 -1.95 12.96
N LYS A 11 -0.72 -1.95 11.63
CA LYS A 11 -0.27 -0.81 10.82
C LYS A 11 -1.43 -0.07 10.14
N ALA A 12 -2.67 -0.28 10.57
CA ALA A 12 -3.82 0.44 10.05
C ALA A 12 -3.62 1.96 10.19
N GLY A 13 -3.88 2.71 9.12
CA GLY A 13 -3.60 4.15 9.04
C GLY A 13 -2.26 4.50 8.38
N HIS A 14 -1.30 3.57 8.31
CA HIS A 14 -0.07 3.81 7.54
C HIS A 14 -0.35 3.79 6.05
N SER A 15 0.26 4.74 5.35
CA SER A 15 0.23 4.80 3.89
C SER A 15 1.49 4.18 3.31
N PHE A 16 1.35 3.53 2.16
CA PHE A 16 2.45 3.00 1.38
C PHE A 16 2.23 3.32 -0.10
N TRP A 17 3.32 3.37 -0.86
CA TRP A 17 3.23 3.47 -2.31
C TRP A 17 3.09 2.06 -2.87
N GLY A 18 1.95 1.79 -3.49
CA GLY A 18 1.69 0.54 -4.21
C GLY A 18 1.72 0.75 -5.72
N CYS A 19 1.97 -0.31 -6.46
CA CYS A 19 1.69 -0.33 -7.89
C CYS A 19 0.19 -0.14 -8.15
N SER A 20 -0.15 0.46 -9.30
CA SER A 20 -1.54 0.70 -9.67
C SER A 20 -2.36 -0.59 -9.80
N ALA A 21 -1.69 -1.70 -10.14
CA ALA A 21 -2.29 -3.02 -10.22
C ALA A 21 -2.32 -3.78 -8.87
N TYR A 22 -2.08 -3.17 -7.71
CA TYR A 22 -2.20 -3.90 -6.43
C TYR A 22 -3.66 -4.40 -6.25
N PRO A 23 -3.89 -5.68 -5.88
CA PRO A 23 -2.98 -6.65 -5.29
C PRO A 23 -2.25 -7.60 -6.27
N THR A 24 -2.50 -7.51 -7.58
CA THR A 24 -1.84 -8.39 -8.58
C THR A 24 -0.36 -8.04 -8.72
N CYS A 25 -0.02 -6.75 -8.65
CA CYS A 25 1.36 -6.29 -8.49
C CYS A 25 1.62 -5.88 -7.03
N ARG A 26 2.39 -6.71 -6.30
CA ARG A 26 2.75 -6.49 -4.88
C ARG A 26 3.96 -5.57 -4.69
N GLY A 27 4.38 -4.86 -5.73
CA GLY A 27 5.41 -3.84 -5.63
C GLY A 27 4.95 -2.74 -4.68
N ILE A 28 5.52 -2.73 -3.48
CA ILE A 28 5.32 -1.70 -2.48
C ILE A 28 6.64 -1.00 -2.20
N ARG A 29 6.59 0.32 -2.03
CA ARG A 29 7.73 1.13 -1.58
C ARG A 29 7.34 1.85 -0.29
N PRO A 30 8.27 1.93 0.68
CA PRO A 30 8.07 2.78 1.84
C PRO A 30 7.92 4.23 1.36
N ILE A 31 7.06 4.97 2.05
CA ILE A 31 7.01 6.43 1.96
C ILE A 31 8.15 7.01 2.78
#